data_AF-F3FWJ0-F1
#
_entry.id   AF-F3FWJ0-F1
#
_cell.length_a   1.000
_cell.length_b   1.000
_cell.length_c   1.000
_cell.angle_alpha   90.00
_cell.angle_beta   90.00
_cell.angle_gamma   90.00
#
_symmetry.space_group_name_H-M   'P 1'
#
loop_
_entity.id
_entity.type
_entity.pdbx_description
1 polymer ?
#
loop_
_entity_poly.entity_id
_entity_poly.type
_entity_poly.pdbx_seq_one_letter_code
_entity_poly.pdbx_strand_id
1 'polypeptide(L)'
;FELLLLEGFQAGLSWITILKRRARYREVLHGFDVERLAQLNDAEIEALMLDPSIIRNRLKLKAVRTNARAWLALEDPVALLWSFVGGTP
;
A
#
# COMPACT_ATOMS: atom_id res chain seq x y z
N PHE A 1 8.31 -1.51 -0.21
CA PHE A 1 6.87 -1.61 -0.53
C PHE A 1 5.99 -0.74 0.36
N GLU A 2 6.00 -0.89 1.69
CA GLU A 2 5.14 -0.09 2.62
C GLU A 2 5.13 1.41 2.31
N LEU A 3 6.32 2.04 2.24
CA LEU A 3 6.42 3.48 1.99
C LEU A 3 5.80 3.89 0.65
N LEU A 4 6.10 3.18 -0.43
CA LEU A 4 5.55 3.41 -1.77
C LEU A 4 4.01 3.40 -1.76
N LEU A 5 3.44 2.50 -0.97
CA LEU A 5 2.00 2.34 -0.85
C LEU A 5 1.37 3.48 -0.02
N LEU A 6 2.03 3.89 1.07
CA LEU A 6 1.60 5.02 1.89
C LEU A 6 1.64 6.35 1.13
N GLU A 7 2.64 6.57 0.28
CA GLU A 7 2.69 7.73 -0.65
C GLU A 7 1.46 7.74 -1.57
N GLY A 8 1.05 6.59 -2.11
CA GLY A 8 -0.20 6.47 -2.87
C GLY A 8 -1.45 6.84 -2.06
N PHE A 9 -1.49 6.50 -0.77
CA PHE A 9 -2.59 6.90 0.12
C PHE A 9 -2.63 8.42 0.37
N GLN A 10 -1.52 9.13 0.23
CA GLN A 10 -1.42 10.57 0.50
C GLN A 10 -2.18 11.43 -0.52
N ALA A 11 -2.43 10.96 -1.74
CA ALA A 11 -3.09 11.75 -2.78
C ALA A 11 -4.36 12.47 -2.27
N GLY A 12 -4.34 13.81 -2.29
CA GLY A 12 -5.43 14.67 -1.81
C GLY A 12 -5.51 14.88 -0.29
N LEU A 13 -4.50 14.47 0.48
CA LEU A 13 -4.43 14.57 1.93
C LEU A 13 -3.06 15.08 2.39
N SER A 14 -2.95 15.53 3.64
CA SER A 14 -1.65 15.85 4.23
C SER A 14 -0.90 14.58 4.63
N TRP A 15 0.44 14.59 4.54
CA TRP A 15 1.25 13.43 4.94
C TRP A 15 1.05 13.05 6.41
N ILE A 16 0.87 14.04 7.29
CA ILE A 16 0.57 13.81 8.71
C ILE A 16 -0.72 13.00 8.91
N THR A 17 -1.70 13.11 8.00
CA THR A 17 -2.91 12.28 8.04
C THR A 17 -2.59 10.81 7.81
N ILE A 18 -1.64 10.52 6.92
CA ILE A 18 -1.19 9.15 6.63
C ILE A 18 -0.39 8.60 7.81
N LEU A 19 0.58 9.38 8.31
CA LEU A 19 1.42 8.98 9.43
C LEU A 19 0.61 8.63 10.68
N LYS A 20 -0.41 9.42 11.01
CA LYS A 20 -1.31 9.16 12.15
C LYS A 20 -2.09 7.84 12.03
N ARG A 21 -2.27 7.32 10.81
CA ARG A 21 -3.02 6.08 10.52
C ARG A 21 -2.10 4.89 10.21
N ARG A 22 -0.78 5.10 10.15
CA ARG A 22 0.21 4.10 9.75
C ARG A 22 0.17 2.83 10.60
N ALA A 23 0.04 2.98 11.92
CA ALA A 23 -0.05 1.84 12.83
C ALA A 23 -1.25 0.95 12.48
N ARG A 24 -2.42 1.55 12.27
CA ARG A 24 -3.61 0.83 11.83
C ARG A 24 -3.41 0.17 10.48
N TYR A 25 -2.83 0.87 9.50
CA TYR A 25 -2.56 0.28 8.20
C TYR A 25 -1.68 -0.96 8.30
N ARG A 26 -0.67 -0.98 9.17
CA ARG A 26 0.13 -2.19 9.41
C ARG A 26 -0.71 -3.36 9.92
N GLU A 27 -1.67 -3.11 10.83
CA GLU A 27 -2.54 -4.18 11.33
C GLU A 27 -3.46 -4.72 10.23
N VAL A 28 -4.19 -3.83 9.55
CA VAL A 28 -5.26 -4.23 8.62
C VAL A 28 -4.77 -4.62 7.23
N LEU A 29 -3.53 -4.23 6.88
CA LEU A 29 -2.85 -4.62 5.64
C LEU A 29 -1.73 -5.63 5.90
N HIS A 30 -1.88 -6.47 6.94
CA HIS A 30 -1.02 -7.63 7.17
C HIS A 30 0.48 -7.31 7.23
N GLY A 31 0.86 -6.23 7.90
CA GLY A 31 2.25 -5.78 7.99
C GLY A 31 2.85 -5.34 6.65
N PHE A 32 2.02 -5.08 5.64
CA PHE A 32 2.40 -4.86 4.25
C PHE A 32 3.06 -6.07 3.57
N ASP A 33 2.72 -7.28 4.01
CA ASP A 33 3.09 -8.52 3.34
C ASP A 33 2.55 -8.54 1.90
N VAL A 34 3.46 -8.54 0.92
CA VAL A 34 3.08 -8.35 -0.49
C VAL A 34 2.28 -9.55 -1.02
N GLU A 35 2.63 -10.77 -0.62
CA GLU A 35 1.94 -11.98 -1.07
C GLU A 35 0.49 -11.98 -0.57
N ARG A 36 0.29 -11.64 0.70
CA ARG A 36 -1.05 -11.52 1.29
C ARG A 36 -1.85 -10.40 0.65
N LEU A 37 -1.22 -9.25 0.41
CA LEU A 37 -1.90 -8.10 -0.21
C LEU A 37 -2.28 -8.35 -1.67
N ALA A 38 -1.51 -9.14 -2.41
CA ALA A 38 -1.85 -9.54 -3.78
C ALA A 38 -3.12 -10.43 -3.84
N GLN A 39 -3.44 -11.10 -2.73
CA GLN A 39 -4.60 -11.97 -2.58
C GLN A 39 -5.81 -11.30 -1.90
N LEU A 40 -5.72 -10.01 -1.53
CA LEU A 40 -6.86 -9.28 -0.98
C LEU A 40 -8.10 -9.45 -1.86
N ASN A 41 -9.19 -9.97 -1.30
CA ASN A 41 -10.42 -10.12 -2.05
C ASN A 41 -11.34 -8.90 -1.89
N ASP A 42 -12.38 -8.83 -2.72
CA ASP A 42 -13.30 -7.69 -2.69
C ASP A 42 -14.11 -7.63 -1.38
N ALA A 43 -14.41 -8.76 -0.74
CA ALA A 43 -15.12 -8.78 0.55
C ALA A 43 -14.25 -8.22 1.69
N GLU A 44 -12.95 -8.53 1.72
CA GLU A 44 -11.99 -7.90 2.65
C GLU A 44 -11.92 -6.39 2.42
N ILE A 45 -11.88 -5.94 1.16
CA ILE A 45 -11.89 -4.50 0.82
C ILE A 45 -13.17 -3.83 1.31
N GLU A 46 -14.34 -4.43 1.10
CA GLU A 46 -15.61 -3.87 1.60
C GLU A 46 -15.67 -3.87 3.14
N ALA A 47 -15.10 -4.86 3.82
CA ALA A 47 -14.98 -4.84 5.27
C ALA A 47 -14.09 -3.68 5.76
N LEU A 48 -12.95 -3.45 5.10
CA LEU A 48 -12.06 -2.32 5.40
C LEU A 48 -12.72 -0.95 5.15
N MET A 49 -13.65 -0.85 4.20
CA MET A 49 -14.42 0.38 3.98
C MET A 49 -15.29 0.79 5.17
N LEU A 50 -15.54 -0.12 6.12
CA LEU A 50 -16.28 0.17 7.35
C LEU A 50 -15.37 0.69 8.47
N ASP A 51 -14.04 0.58 8.34
CA ASP A 51 -13.10 0.99 9.37
C ASP A 51 -12.81 2.51 9.30
N PRO A 52 -13.25 3.32 10.29
CA PRO A 52 -13.02 4.76 10.29
C PRO A 52 -11.58 5.16 10.62
N SER A 53 -10.78 4.23 11.13
CA SER A 53 -9.38 4.48 11.49
C SER A 53 -8.43 4.46 10.29
N ILE A 54 -8.90 4.05 9.11
CA ILE A 54 -8.19 4.22 7.83
C ILE A 54 -8.89 5.22 6.91
N ILE A 55 -8.25 5.54 5.78
CA ILE A 55 -8.91 6.30 4.70
C ILE A 55 -9.84 5.36 3.94
N ARG A 56 -11.15 5.56 4.13
CA ARG A 56 -12.23 4.79 3.49
C ARG A 56 -12.38 5.20 2.03
N ASN A 57 -11.41 4.82 1.21
CA ASN A 57 -11.43 5.02 -0.23
C ASN A 57 -11.21 3.68 -0.95
N ARG A 58 -12.27 3.21 -1.62
CA ARG A 58 -12.29 1.92 -2.29
C ARG A 58 -11.25 1.79 -3.39
N LEU A 59 -10.99 2.86 -4.15
CA LEU A 59 -9.98 2.86 -5.20
C LEU A 59 -8.57 2.73 -4.62
N LYS A 60 -8.27 3.43 -3.52
CA LYS A 60 -6.99 3.32 -2.83
C LYS A 60 -6.77 1.92 -2.26
N LEU A 61 -7.80 1.29 -1.68
CA LEU A 61 -7.73 -0.10 -1.21
C LEU A 61 -7.57 -1.11 -2.36
N LYS A 62 -8.27 -0.93 -3.48
CA LYS A 62 -8.05 -1.75 -4.68
C LYS A 62 -6.62 -1.59 -5.22
N ALA A 63 -6.07 -0.38 -5.17
CA ALA A 63 -4.70 -0.11 -5.58
C ALA A 63 -3.66 -0.86 -4.72
N VAL A 64 -3.93 -1.13 -3.44
CA VAL A 64 -3.07 -1.97 -2.59
C VAL A 64 -2.83 -3.33 -3.24
N ARG A 65 -3.92 -4.00 -3.63
CA ARG A 65 -3.89 -5.31 -4.30
C ARG A 65 -3.18 -5.24 -5.64
N THR A 66 -3.52 -4.24 -6.46
CA THR A 66 -2.91 -4.07 -7.78
C THR A 66 -1.40 -3.83 -7.67
N ASN A 67 -0.97 -2.97 -6.74
CA ASN A 67 0.44 -2.67 -6.52
C ASN A 67 1.19 -3.89 -5.98
N ALA A 68 0.58 -4.68 -5.11
CA ALA A 68 1.18 -5.91 -4.61
C ALA A 68 1.38 -6.95 -5.72
N ARG A 69 0.37 -7.13 -6.59
CA ARG A 69 0.50 -8.01 -7.77
C ARG A 69 1.58 -7.52 -8.73
N ALA A 70 1.65 -6.21 -8.97
CA ALA A 70 2.68 -5.63 -9.83
C ALA A 70 4.08 -5.81 -9.21
N TRP A 71 4.22 -5.64 -7.90
CA TRP A 71 5.47 -5.87 -7.18
C TRP A 71 5.96 -7.32 -7.32
N LEU A 72 5.07 -8.31 -7.18
CA LEU A 72 5.42 -9.73 -7.34
C LEU A 72 5.70 -10.15 -8.78
N ALA A 73 5.22 -9.38 -9.77
CA ALA A 73 5.51 -9.63 -11.17
C ALA A 73 6.89 -9.13 -11.61
N LEU A 74 7.55 -8.30 -10.79
CA LEU A 74 8.90 -7.82 -11.03
C LEU A 74 9.91 -8.81 -10.46
N GLU A 75 10.99 -9.05 -11.21
CA GLU A 75 12.10 -9.91 -10.77
C GLU A 75 12.81 -9.33 -9.55
N ASP A 76 13.20 -8.05 -9.64
CA ASP A 76 13.77 -7.31 -8.51
C ASP A 76 13.21 -5.87 -8.48
N PRO A 77 12.07 -5.65 -7.81
CA PRO A 77 11.48 -4.32 -7.69
C PRO A 77 12.37 -3.33 -6.92
N VAL A 78 13.25 -3.80 -6.04
CA VAL A 78 14.15 -2.93 -5.27
C VAL A 78 15.28 -2.44 -6.17
N ALA A 79 15.93 -3.32 -6.92
CA ALA A 79 16.95 -2.93 -7.89
C ALA A 79 16.36 -2.00 -8.97
N LEU A 80 15.14 -2.28 -9.44
CA LEU A 80 14.44 -1.38 -10.36
C LEU A 80 14.30 0.03 -9.78
N LEU A 81 13.82 0.17 -8.54
CA LEU A 81 13.68 1.49 -7.91
C LEU A 81 15.03 2.23 -7.79
N TRP A 82 16.10 1.52 -7.41
CA TRP A 82 17.43 2.12 -7.29
C TRP A 82 18.07 2.46 -8.64
N SER A 83 17.68 1.77 -9.73
CA SER A 83 18.20 2.04 -11.06
C SER A 83 17.89 3.47 -11.54
N PHE A 84 16.79 4.07 -11.09
CA PHE A 84 16.41 5.45 -11.41
C PHE A 84 17.36 6.51 -10.83
N VAL A 85 18.21 6.16 -9.86
CA VAL A 85 19.20 7.05 -9.23
C VAL A 85 20.62 6.50 -9.35
N GLY A 86 20.85 5.53 -10.22
CA GLY A 86 22.17 4.92 -10.42
C GLY A 86 22.69 4.10 -9.23
N GLY A 87 21.79 3.62 -8.36
CA GLY A 87 22.17 2.81 -7.19
C GLY A 87 22.75 3.60 -6.01
N THR A 88 22.75 4.93 -6.08
CA THR A 88 23.28 5.82 -5.03
C THR A 88 22.24 6.87 -4.64
N PRO A 89 22.10 7.22 -3.35
CA PRO A 89 21.19 8.27 -2.88
C PRO A 89 21.48 9.66 -3.44
#